data_AF-A0A7V4K164-F1
#
_entry.id   AF-A0A7V4K164-F1
#
_cell.length_a   1.000
_cell.length_b   1.000
_cell.length_c   1.000
_cell.angle_alpha   90.00
_cell.angle_beta   90.00
_cell.angle_gamma   90.00
#
_symmetry.space_group_name_H-M   'P 1'
#
loop_
_entity.id
_entity.type
_entity.pdbx_description
1 polymer ?
#
loop_
_entity_poly.entity_id
_entity_poly.type
_entity_poly.pdbx_seq_one_letter_code
_entity_poly.pdbx_strand_id
1 'polypeptide(L)'
;MNVLCVIGWSKSGKTALMEGLIKGFKGRGLRVAALKHHGHPGDVFPEGKDTTRFLKAGADLAVLFGQGGLELSRPLLDPDPQGLLPYLWGYDLVLVEGLKGSNYPKVEVYNGSPEGLLYQKVKGVLALVSDQVEVQGIPTFKTHEVDALVDYLMEKLPLKRQRLTLVADGREVALNAFVERMLYGLVKAMVAPLKGCEDVKEVVLRWERDL
;
A
#
# COMPACT_ATOMS: atom_id res chain seq x y z
N MET A 1 -6.66 1.39 -5.74
CA MET A 1 -5.44 1.21 -4.94
C MET A 1 -5.78 0.23 -3.84
N ASN A 2 -4.97 -0.82 -3.65
CA ASN A 2 -5.23 -1.81 -2.61
C ASN A 2 -4.49 -1.40 -1.33
N VAL A 3 -5.19 -1.36 -0.21
CA VAL A 3 -4.62 -1.02 1.10
C VAL A 3 -4.85 -2.21 2.02
N LEU A 4 -3.80 -2.63 2.74
CA LEU A 4 -3.87 -3.65 3.78
C LEU A 4 -3.20 -3.11 5.04
N CYS A 5 -3.92 -3.14 6.15
CA CYS A 5 -3.39 -2.71 7.44
C CYS A 5 -2.82 -3.89 8.23
N VAL A 6 -1.68 -3.68 8.89
CA VAL A 6 -1.16 -4.59 9.91
C VAL A 6 -1.41 -3.94 11.27
N ILE A 7 -2.25 -4.58 12.07
CA ILE A 7 -2.69 -4.09 13.38
C ILE A 7 -2.22 -5.02 14.49
N GLY A 8 -2.25 -4.52 15.72
CA GLY A 8 -1.76 -5.25 16.89
C GLY A 8 -1.33 -4.27 17.97
N TRP A 9 -1.34 -4.73 19.20
CA TRP A 9 -0.90 -3.92 20.34
C TRP A 9 0.58 -3.56 20.27
N SER A 10 1.01 -2.65 21.12
CA SER A 10 2.42 -2.25 21.15
C SER A 10 3.32 -3.47 21.37
N LYS A 11 4.45 -3.52 20.65
CA LYS A 11 5.42 -4.63 20.71
C LYS A 11 4.86 -6.01 20.31
N SER A 12 3.77 -6.06 19.53
CA SER A 12 3.19 -7.35 19.10
C SER A 12 3.94 -8.07 17.97
N GLY A 13 4.94 -7.43 17.35
CA GLY A 13 5.65 -7.99 16.18
C GLY A 13 5.18 -7.46 14.82
N LYS A 14 4.33 -6.42 14.78
CA LYS A 14 3.83 -5.81 13.54
C LYS A 14 4.93 -5.47 12.54
N THR A 15 6.00 -4.84 12.98
CA THR A 15 7.09 -4.40 12.08
C THR A 15 7.81 -5.60 11.46
N ALA A 16 8.02 -6.69 12.20
CA ALA A 16 8.58 -7.92 11.65
C ALA A 16 7.65 -8.55 10.60
N LEU A 17 6.33 -8.57 10.86
CA LEU A 17 5.36 -9.02 9.88
C LEU A 17 5.34 -8.11 8.64
N MET A 18 5.40 -6.79 8.81
CA MET A 18 5.47 -5.83 7.71
C MET A 18 6.66 -6.11 6.80
N GLU A 19 7.85 -6.31 7.35
CA GLU A 19 9.05 -6.68 6.57
C GLU A 19 8.85 -7.99 5.80
N GLY A 20 8.27 -9.01 6.44
CA GLY A 20 7.95 -10.28 5.82
C GLY A 20 6.97 -10.15 4.66
N LEU A 21 5.85 -9.43 4.87
CA LEU A 21 4.85 -9.17 3.83
C LEU A 21 5.44 -8.37 2.66
N ILE A 22 6.24 -7.33 2.93
CA ILE A 22 6.92 -6.55 1.88
C ILE A 22 7.78 -7.48 1.02
N LYS A 23 8.59 -8.35 1.62
CA LYS A 23 9.42 -9.32 0.90
C LYS A 23 8.56 -10.30 0.09
N GLY A 24 7.54 -10.89 0.72
CA GLY A 24 6.69 -11.91 0.09
C GLY A 24 5.88 -11.37 -1.10
N PHE A 25 5.27 -10.19 -0.99
CA PHE A 25 4.53 -9.56 -2.08
C PHE A 25 5.45 -9.07 -3.21
N LYS A 26 6.63 -8.51 -2.88
CA LYS A 26 7.61 -8.13 -3.90
C LYS A 26 8.17 -9.35 -4.62
N GLY A 27 8.41 -10.46 -3.93
CA GLY A 27 8.81 -11.75 -4.52
C GLY A 27 7.78 -12.28 -5.52
N ARG A 28 6.50 -11.95 -5.33
CA ARG A 28 5.39 -12.26 -6.25
C ARG A 28 5.15 -11.17 -7.30
N GLY A 29 6.07 -10.21 -7.41
CA GLY A 29 6.12 -9.22 -8.48
C GLY A 29 5.18 -8.03 -8.33
N LEU A 30 4.72 -7.74 -7.10
CA LEU A 30 3.98 -6.52 -6.78
C LEU A 30 4.93 -5.37 -6.40
N ARG A 31 4.56 -4.15 -6.78
CA ARG A 31 5.15 -2.92 -6.25
C ARG A 31 4.43 -2.59 -4.95
N VAL A 32 5.17 -2.58 -3.85
CA VAL A 32 4.64 -2.37 -2.50
C VAL A 32 5.10 -1.03 -1.94
N ALA A 33 4.15 -0.21 -1.48
CA ALA A 33 4.44 0.94 -0.62
C ALA A 33 4.17 0.55 0.84
N ALA A 34 4.99 1.03 1.76
CA ALA A 34 4.82 0.80 3.19
C ALA A 34 4.63 2.14 3.90
N LEU A 35 3.60 2.22 4.74
CA LEU A 35 3.26 3.38 5.55
C LEU A 35 3.21 2.98 7.01
N LYS A 36 3.49 3.95 7.88
CA LYS A 36 3.32 3.81 9.32
C LYS A 36 2.46 4.95 9.83
N HIS A 37 1.34 4.60 10.45
CA HIS A 37 0.44 5.57 11.03
C HIS A 37 0.80 5.81 12.50
N HIS A 38 1.27 7.02 12.81
CA HIS A 38 1.53 7.46 14.17
C HIS A 38 0.30 8.17 14.76
N GLY A 39 0.07 7.97 16.06
CA GLY A 39 -1.08 8.56 16.76
C GLY A 39 -0.88 10.01 17.21
N HIS A 40 0.36 10.52 17.19
CA HIS A 40 0.68 11.87 17.67
C HIS A 40 1.45 12.67 16.61
N PRO A 41 1.11 13.96 16.39
CA PRO A 41 1.79 14.82 15.41
C PRO A 41 3.30 14.98 15.65
N GLY A 42 3.72 14.96 16.92
CA GLY A 42 5.13 15.07 17.31
C GLY A 42 6.01 13.93 16.83
N ASP A 43 5.43 12.79 16.47
CA ASP A 43 6.16 11.61 15.98
C ASP A 43 6.52 11.72 14.48
N VAL A 44 5.89 12.63 13.74
CA VAL A 44 6.04 12.74 12.29
C VAL A 44 7.27 13.56 11.90
N PHE A 45 7.61 14.59 12.69
CA PHE A 45 8.74 15.48 12.43
C PHE A 45 9.72 15.44 13.61
N PRO A 46 10.83 14.68 13.49
CA PRO A 46 11.87 14.65 14.51
C PRO A 46 12.43 16.05 14.79
N GLU A 47 12.61 16.38 16.07
CA GLU A 47 13.29 17.61 16.46
C GLU A 47 14.77 17.58 16.05
N GLY A 48 15.35 18.76 15.80
CA GLY A 48 16.77 18.90 15.48
C GLY A 48 17.17 18.67 14.02
N LYS A 49 16.27 18.19 13.14
CA LYS A 49 16.54 18.12 11.69
C LYS A 49 16.33 19.48 11.01
N ASP A 50 17.16 19.79 10.02
CA ASP A 50 17.02 21.02 9.21
C ASP A 50 15.72 21.04 8.41
N THR A 51 15.26 19.89 7.91
CA THR A 51 13.94 19.77 7.26
C THR A 51 12.80 20.19 8.18
N THR A 52 12.85 19.82 9.46
CA THR A 52 11.90 20.26 10.49
C THR A 52 12.00 21.77 10.73
N ARG A 53 13.20 22.35 10.72
CA ARG A 53 13.40 23.81 10.85
C ARG A 53 12.83 24.56 9.65
N PHE A 54 12.96 24.03 8.43
CA PHE A 54 12.39 24.63 7.23
C PHE A 54 10.86 24.66 7.28
N LEU A 55 10.22 23.57 7.72
CA LEU A 55 8.77 23.54 7.93
C LEU A 55 8.33 24.55 9.00
N LYS A 56 9.04 24.62 10.13
CA LYS A 56 8.76 25.62 11.19
C LYS A 56 8.95 27.06 10.71
N ALA A 57 9.82 27.30 9.73
CA ALA A 57 10.01 28.59 9.09
C ALA A 57 8.91 28.94 8.06
N GLY A 58 7.98 28.03 7.78
CA GLY A 58 6.83 28.25 6.89
C GLY A 58 6.94 27.59 5.52
N ALA A 59 7.90 26.70 5.29
CA ALA A 59 7.92 25.91 4.06
C ALA A 59 6.74 24.92 4.03
N ASP A 60 6.01 24.87 2.92
CA ASP A 60 4.94 23.87 2.71
C ASP A 60 5.50 22.44 2.53
N LEU A 61 6.78 22.34 2.16
CA LEU A 61 7.47 21.09 1.84
C LEU A 61 8.96 21.23 2.16
N ALA A 62 9.52 20.25 2.87
CA ALA A 62 10.95 20.12 3.08
C ALA A 62 11.45 18.78 2.53
N VAL A 63 12.56 18.80 1.81
CA VAL A 63 13.14 17.61 1.17
C VAL A 63 14.63 17.52 1.49
N LEU A 64 15.05 16.38 2.03
CA LEU A 64 16.45 15.96 2.08
C LEU A 64 16.69 14.99 0.93
N PHE A 65 17.75 15.17 0.13
CA PHE A 65 18.02 14.31 -1.02
C PHE A 65 19.54 14.15 -1.29
N GLY A 66 19.92 13.06 -1.95
CA GLY A 66 21.30 12.75 -2.34
C GLY A 66 21.43 11.45 -3.12
N GLN A 67 22.66 10.97 -3.34
CA GLN A 67 22.92 9.74 -4.13
C GLN A 67 22.26 8.46 -3.57
N GLY A 68 21.73 8.47 -2.35
CA GLY A 68 21.03 7.35 -1.72
C GLY A 68 19.50 7.43 -1.71
N GLY A 69 18.90 8.51 -2.22
CA GLY A 69 17.44 8.71 -2.22
C GLY A 69 17.03 10.06 -1.64
N LEU A 70 15.79 10.14 -1.17
CA LEU A 70 15.23 11.35 -0.58
C LEU A 70 14.30 11.03 0.60
N GLU A 71 14.24 11.97 1.55
CA GLU A 71 13.26 12.03 2.63
C GLU A 71 12.38 13.27 2.39
N LEU A 72 11.07 13.06 2.33
CA LEU A 72 10.09 14.14 2.12
C LEU A 72 9.32 14.38 3.41
N SER A 73 9.28 15.63 3.85
CA SER A 73 8.53 16.06 5.03
C SER A 73 7.50 17.11 4.62
N ARG A 74 6.21 16.82 4.86
CA ARG A 74 5.11 17.70 4.51
C ARG A 74 4.00 17.61 5.57
N PRO A 75 3.52 18.75 6.12
CA PRO A 75 2.33 18.76 6.95
C PRO A 75 1.09 18.29 6.18
N LEU A 76 0.29 17.43 6.79
CA LEU A 76 -0.99 16.98 6.24
C LEU A 76 -2.14 17.49 7.11
N LEU A 77 -3.21 17.96 6.46
CA LEU A 77 -4.43 18.40 7.14
C LEU A 77 -5.31 17.21 7.55
N ASP A 78 -5.29 16.12 6.78
CA ASP A 78 -6.06 14.89 7.03
C ASP A 78 -5.12 13.67 6.92
N PRO A 79 -4.95 12.86 7.99
CA PRO A 79 -4.07 11.69 8.01
C PRO A 79 -4.66 10.41 7.38
N ASP A 80 -5.62 10.51 6.45
CA ASP A 80 -6.11 9.35 5.68
C ASP A 80 -5.09 8.92 4.59
N PRO A 81 -4.79 7.61 4.42
CA PRO A 81 -4.02 7.11 3.26
C PRO A 81 -4.50 7.59 1.89
N GLN A 82 -5.79 7.94 1.73
CA GLN A 82 -6.31 8.56 0.51
C GLN A 82 -5.67 9.94 0.25
N GLY A 83 -5.40 10.72 1.30
CA GLY A 83 -4.66 11.98 1.19
C GLY A 83 -3.22 11.79 0.70
N LEU A 84 -2.67 10.57 0.81
CA LEU A 84 -1.34 10.20 0.34
C LEU A 84 -1.33 9.69 -1.10
N LEU A 85 -2.48 9.59 -1.77
CA LEU A 85 -2.60 9.10 -3.16
C LEU A 85 -1.57 9.70 -4.13
N PRO A 86 -1.24 11.00 -4.10
CA PRO A 86 -0.24 11.57 -5.00
C PRO A 86 1.16 10.94 -4.86
N TYR A 87 1.51 10.43 -3.67
CA TYR A 87 2.79 9.78 -3.38
C TYR A 87 2.77 8.28 -3.65
N LEU A 88 1.58 7.68 -3.68
CA LEU A 88 1.38 6.23 -3.77
C LEU A 88 1.08 5.76 -5.20
N TRP A 89 1.13 6.67 -6.18
CA TRP A 89 0.89 6.34 -7.57
C TRP A 89 1.90 5.31 -8.08
N GLY A 90 1.37 4.21 -8.66
CA GLY A 90 2.18 3.17 -9.29
C GLY A 90 2.59 2.05 -8.35
N TYR A 91 2.09 2.02 -7.12
CA TYR A 91 2.16 0.85 -6.26
C TYR A 91 0.89 0.01 -6.40
N ASP A 92 1.05 -1.32 -6.43
CA ASP A 92 -0.05 -2.26 -6.59
C ASP A 92 -0.73 -2.55 -5.24
N LEU A 93 0.04 -2.43 -4.14
CA LEU A 93 -0.38 -2.61 -2.76
C LEU A 93 0.28 -1.57 -1.83
N VAL A 94 -0.51 -1.02 -0.92
CA VAL A 94 -0.07 -0.18 0.19
C VAL A 94 -0.25 -0.96 1.48
N LEU A 95 0.85 -1.28 2.15
CA LEU A 95 0.85 -1.85 3.49
C LEU A 95 0.91 -0.73 4.52
N VAL A 96 0.03 -0.76 5.51
CA VAL A 96 0.00 0.25 6.58
C VAL A 96 0.17 -0.39 7.93
N GLU A 97 1.24 -0.09 8.65
CA GLU A 97 1.32 -0.41 10.08
C GLU A 97 0.43 0.58 10.87
N GLY A 98 -0.67 0.10 11.45
CA GLY A 98 -1.64 0.91 12.19
C GLY A 98 -3.01 1.02 11.54
N LEU A 99 -3.70 2.16 11.73
CA LEU A 99 -5.07 2.42 11.26
C LEU A 99 -6.12 1.38 11.71
N LYS A 100 -6.03 0.91 12.96
CA LYS A 100 -6.96 -0.09 13.51
C LYS A 100 -8.44 0.32 13.45
N GLY A 101 -8.73 1.63 13.48
CA GLY A 101 -10.09 2.18 13.38
C GLY A 101 -10.62 2.39 11.95
N SER A 102 -9.79 2.18 10.92
CA SER A 102 -10.20 2.35 9.52
C SER A 102 -11.12 1.22 9.04
N ASN A 103 -11.71 1.35 7.85
CA ASN A 103 -12.48 0.27 7.21
C ASN A 103 -11.64 -0.59 6.24
N TYR A 104 -10.33 -0.34 6.12
CA TYR A 104 -9.48 -1.13 5.24
C TYR A 104 -9.36 -2.58 5.70
N PRO A 105 -9.10 -3.54 4.80
CA PRO A 105 -8.74 -4.90 5.17
C PRO A 105 -7.53 -4.94 6.10
N LYS A 106 -7.49 -5.87 7.05
CA LYS A 106 -6.48 -5.90 8.11
C LYS A 106 -5.96 -7.31 8.38
N VAL A 107 -4.70 -7.40 8.78
CA VAL A 107 -4.12 -8.56 9.46
C VAL A 107 -3.81 -8.16 10.90
N GLU A 108 -4.30 -8.94 11.86
CA GLU A 108 -3.96 -8.73 13.27
C GLU A 108 -2.74 -9.56 13.65
N VAL A 109 -1.79 -8.95 14.37
CA VAL A 109 -0.67 -9.64 15.01
C VAL A 109 -0.91 -9.66 16.52
N TYR A 110 -0.94 -10.86 17.10
CA TYR A 110 -1.17 -11.07 18.51
C TYR A 110 -0.11 -11.97 19.14
N ASN A 111 0.45 -11.53 20.25
CA ASN A 111 1.51 -12.21 20.99
C ASN A 111 1.21 -12.35 22.49
N GLY A 112 -0.08 -12.41 22.87
CA GLY A 112 -0.47 -12.60 24.28
C GLY A 112 -0.74 -11.30 25.04
N SER A 113 -1.01 -10.20 24.34
CA SER A 113 -1.34 -8.93 24.99
C SER A 113 -2.53 -9.08 25.95
N PRO A 114 -2.45 -8.55 27.19
CA PRO A 114 -3.55 -8.60 28.16
C PRO A 114 -4.77 -7.79 27.70
N GLU A 115 -4.60 -6.89 26.72
CA GLU A 115 -5.69 -6.12 26.13
C GLU A 115 -6.60 -6.96 25.21
N GLY A 116 -6.22 -8.22 24.96
CA GLY A 116 -7.01 -9.19 24.18
C GLY A 116 -6.91 -9.00 22.68
N LEU A 117 -7.74 -9.72 21.94
CA LEU A 117 -7.74 -9.74 20.47
C LEU A 117 -8.52 -8.55 19.89
N LEU A 118 -7.92 -7.86 18.92
CA LEU A 118 -8.47 -6.68 18.26
C LEU A 118 -9.59 -7.02 17.28
N TYR A 119 -9.60 -8.18 16.64
CA TYR A 119 -10.64 -8.56 15.67
C TYR A 119 -12.05 -8.56 16.27
N GLN A 120 -12.14 -8.72 17.59
CA GLN A 120 -13.40 -8.64 18.34
C GLN A 120 -13.90 -7.19 18.49
N LYS A 121 -13.01 -6.22 18.33
CA LYS A 121 -13.22 -4.79 18.56
C LYS A 121 -13.24 -3.97 17.27
N VAL A 122 -12.70 -4.51 16.16
CA VAL A 122 -12.57 -3.80 14.87
C VAL A 122 -13.07 -4.65 13.71
N LYS A 123 -13.54 -3.99 12.66
CA LYS A 123 -14.03 -4.66 11.45
C LYS A 123 -12.91 -4.93 10.45
N GLY A 124 -13.15 -5.86 9.51
CA GLY A 124 -12.29 -6.06 8.34
C GLY A 124 -10.99 -6.83 8.59
N VAL A 125 -10.87 -7.56 9.71
CA VAL A 125 -9.74 -8.46 9.95
C VAL A 125 -9.90 -9.70 9.06
N LEU A 126 -8.94 -9.93 8.17
CA LEU A 126 -8.90 -11.04 7.21
C LEU A 126 -8.17 -12.27 7.75
N ALA A 127 -7.19 -12.07 8.64
CA ALA A 127 -6.34 -13.10 9.21
C ALA A 127 -5.75 -12.65 10.55
N LEU A 128 -5.43 -13.62 11.40
CA LEU A 128 -4.67 -13.48 12.64
C LEU A 128 -3.27 -14.07 12.44
N VAL A 129 -2.24 -13.43 12.97
CA VAL A 129 -0.89 -13.97 13.09
C VAL A 129 -0.56 -14.13 14.56
N SER A 130 -0.41 -15.37 15.02
CA SER A 130 -0.08 -15.69 16.40
C SER A 130 0.49 -17.11 16.56
N ASP A 131 1.52 -17.24 17.39
CA ASP A 131 2.05 -18.56 17.78
C ASP A 131 1.35 -19.14 19.02
N GLN A 132 0.51 -18.37 19.71
CA GLN A 132 -0.03 -18.71 21.03
C GLN A 132 -1.50 -19.11 21.03
N VAL A 133 -2.24 -18.70 20.01
CA VAL A 133 -3.70 -18.84 19.96
C VAL A 133 -4.14 -19.12 18.54
N GLU A 134 -5.18 -19.94 18.43
CA GLU A 134 -5.99 -20.12 17.24
C GLU A 134 -7.44 -19.78 17.59
N VAL A 135 -8.12 -19.06 16.69
CA VAL A 135 -9.50 -18.64 16.89
C VAL A 135 -10.42 -19.20 15.83
N GLN A 136 -11.66 -19.50 16.20
CA GLN A 136 -12.68 -19.91 15.25
C GLN A 136 -13.16 -18.71 14.41
N GLY A 137 -13.35 -18.94 13.11
CA GLY A 137 -13.94 -17.96 12.19
C GLY A 137 -12.95 -16.99 11.52
N ILE A 138 -11.68 -16.97 11.92
CA ILE A 138 -10.62 -16.19 11.26
C ILE A 138 -9.41 -17.09 11.02
N PRO A 139 -8.92 -17.21 9.76
CA PRO A 139 -7.69 -17.93 9.47
C PRO A 139 -6.53 -17.41 10.31
N THR A 140 -5.85 -18.33 10.99
CA THR A 140 -4.72 -18.01 11.85
C THR A 140 -3.44 -18.61 11.26
N PHE A 141 -2.39 -17.80 11.19
CA PHE A 141 -1.07 -18.17 10.70
C PHE A 141 -0.05 -18.01 11.83
N LYS A 142 0.98 -18.85 11.84
CA LYS A 142 2.13 -18.71 12.73
C LYS A 142 3.07 -17.63 12.21
N THR A 143 3.93 -17.10 13.08
CA THR A 143 4.86 -16.02 12.71
C THR A 143 5.86 -16.40 11.62
N HIS A 144 6.13 -17.69 11.44
CA HIS A 144 7.02 -18.23 10.41
C HIS A 144 6.30 -18.57 9.09
N GLU A 145 4.96 -18.54 9.04
CA GLU A 145 4.16 -18.93 7.87
C GLU A 145 3.82 -17.73 6.96
N VAL A 146 4.74 -16.77 6.86
CA VAL A 146 4.50 -15.51 6.15
C VAL A 146 4.17 -15.74 4.67
N ASP A 147 4.81 -16.72 4.01
CA ASP A 147 4.52 -17.01 2.60
C ASP A 147 3.09 -17.53 2.40
N ALA A 148 2.63 -18.44 3.26
CA ALA A 148 1.26 -18.94 3.21
C ALA A 148 0.24 -17.83 3.48
N LEU A 149 0.55 -16.93 4.41
CA LEU A 149 -0.25 -15.73 4.64
C LEU A 149 -0.30 -14.82 3.40
N VAL A 150 0.83 -14.61 2.73
CA VAL A 150 0.88 -13.79 1.51
C VAL A 150 0.03 -14.39 0.41
N ASP A 151 0.12 -15.71 0.17
CA ASP A 151 -0.70 -16.41 -0.82
C ASP A 151 -2.19 -16.27 -0.51
N TYR A 152 -2.58 -16.52 0.75
CA TYR A 152 -3.95 -16.29 1.21
C TYR A 152 -4.43 -14.85 0.98
N LEU A 153 -3.61 -13.85 1.30
CA LEU A 153 -3.97 -12.45 1.10
C LEU A 153 -4.09 -12.08 -0.38
N MET A 154 -3.28 -12.68 -1.26
CA MET A 154 -3.40 -12.47 -2.71
C MET A 154 -4.70 -13.01 -3.28
N GLU A 155 -5.26 -14.07 -2.71
CA GLU A 155 -6.59 -14.58 -3.08
C GLU A 155 -7.73 -13.70 -2.57
N LYS A 156 -7.58 -13.12 -1.37
CA LYS A 156 -8.64 -12.32 -0.73
C LYS A 156 -8.69 -10.87 -1.20
N LEU A 157 -7.56 -10.29 -1.55
CA LEU A 157 -7.47 -8.91 -1.99
C LEU A 157 -7.64 -8.84 -3.51
N PRO A 158 -8.26 -7.79 -4.06
CA PRO A 158 -8.34 -7.59 -5.51
C PRO A 158 -7.00 -7.09 -6.09
N LEU A 159 -5.93 -7.85 -5.84
CA LEU A 159 -4.58 -7.64 -6.34
C LEU A 159 -4.47 -8.16 -7.77
N LYS A 160 -5.27 -7.58 -8.67
CA LYS A 160 -5.16 -7.89 -10.09
C LYS A 160 -3.95 -7.20 -10.67
N ARG A 161 -3.02 -7.97 -11.23
CA ARG A 161 -1.96 -7.47 -12.08
C ARG A 161 -2.61 -6.81 -13.31
N GLN A 162 -2.38 -5.53 -13.48
CA GLN A 162 -2.83 -4.81 -14.66
C GLN A 162 -1.60 -4.65 -15.57
N ARG A 163 -1.67 -5.22 -16.76
CA ARG A 163 -0.59 -5.19 -17.73
C ARG A 163 -0.91 -4.11 -18.76
N LEU A 164 0.02 -3.18 -18.95
CA LEU A 164 -0.03 -2.24 -20.06
C LEU A 164 1.03 -2.66 -21.09
N THR A 165 0.58 -2.91 -22.31
CA THR A 165 1.45 -3.22 -23.45
C THR A 165 1.30 -2.10 -24.48
N LEU A 166 2.43 -1.52 -24.89
CA LEU A 166 2.48 -0.58 -26.01
C LEU A 166 2.99 -1.32 -27.25
N VAL A 167 2.28 -1.23 -28.36
CA VAL A 167 2.69 -1.79 -29.65
C VAL A 167 2.90 -0.65 -30.64
N ALA A 168 4.08 -0.59 -31.25
CA ALA A 168 4.40 0.34 -32.34
C ALA A 168 4.88 -0.46 -33.55
N ASP A 169 4.27 -0.22 -34.72
CA ASP A 169 4.55 -0.94 -35.98
C ASP A 169 4.56 -2.48 -35.82
N GLY A 170 3.59 -2.99 -35.06
CA GLY A 170 3.43 -4.43 -34.79
C GLY A 170 4.44 -5.00 -33.77
N ARG A 171 5.28 -4.19 -33.14
CA ARG A 171 6.28 -4.63 -32.15
C ARG A 171 5.93 -4.11 -30.75
N GLU A 172 6.01 -4.99 -29.74
CA GLU A 172 5.89 -4.58 -28.34
C GLU A 172 7.08 -3.69 -27.95
N VAL A 173 6.78 -2.49 -27.45
CA VAL A 173 7.75 -1.49 -27.00
C VAL A 173 7.83 -1.55 -25.49
N ALA A 174 9.04 -1.77 -24.96
CA ALA A 174 9.28 -1.75 -23.53
C ALA A 174 8.96 -0.36 -22.95
N LEU A 175 8.05 -0.33 -21.99
CA LEU A 175 7.70 0.89 -21.27
C LEU A 175 8.60 1.04 -20.04
N ASN A 176 9.16 2.23 -19.85
CA ASN A 176 9.70 2.58 -18.54
C ASN A 176 8.56 2.88 -17.56
N ALA A 177 8.86 2.82 -16.26
CA ALA A 177 7.86 2.99 -15.21
C ALA A 177 7.13 4.35 -15.28
N PHE A 178 7.76 5.42 -15.77
CA PHE A 178 7.10 6.71 -15.91
C PHE A 178 6.02 6.67 -17.01
N VAL A 179 6.36 6.20 -18.21
CA VAL A 179 5.43 6.13 -19.34
C VAL A 179 4.29 5.16 -19.06
N GLU A 180 4.61 3.99 -18.49
CA GLU A 180 3.60 3.00 -18.12
C GLU A 180 2.55 3.58 -17.16
N ARG A 181 3.02 4.32 -16.14
CA ARG A 181 2.15 4.98 -15.14
C ARG A 181 1.27 6.07 -15.76
N MET A 182 1.85 6.92 -16.60
CA MET A 182 1.13 8.02 -17.25
C MET A 182 0.02 7.48 -18.14
N LEU A 183 0.36 6.54 -19.02
CA LEU A 183 -0.60 5.91 -19.93
C LEU A 183 -1.69 5.18 -19.15
N TYR A 184 -1.33 4.41 -18.13
CA TYR A 184 -2.30 3.72 -17.28
C TYR A 184 -3.35 4.67 -16.69
N GLY A 185 -2.90 5.76 -16.05
CA GLY A 185 -3.81 6.74 -15.45
C GLY A 185 -4.72 7.40 -16.48
N LEU A 186 -4.14 7.78 -17.63
CA LEU A 186 -4.87 8.39 -18.74
C LEU A 186 -5.96 7.46 -19.27
N VAL A 187 -5.60 6.23 -19.64
CA VAL A 187 -6.55 5.23 -20.17
C VAL A 187 -7.68 4.99 -19.17
N LYS A 188 -7.34 4.79 -17.89
CA LYS A 188 -8.35 4.54 -16.86
C LYS A 188 -9.31 5.72 -16.69
N ALA A 189 -8.79 6.95 -16.66
CA ALA A 189 -9.60 8.16 -16.51
C ALA A 189 -10.50 8.40 -17.73
N MET A 190 -10.04 8.06 -18.94
CA MET A 190 -10.83 8.17 -20.17
C MET A 190 -11.95 7.14 -20.24
N VAL A 191 -11.71 5.92 -19.75
CA VAL A 191 -12.64 4.79 -19.88
C VAL A 191 -13.70 4.77 -18.80
N ALA A 192 -13.35 5.13 -17.56
CA ALA A 192 -14.27 5.10 -16.42
C ALA A 192 -15.64 5.79 -16.62
N PRO A 193 -15.74 6.94 -17.31
CA PRO A 193 -17.03 7.60 -17.54
C PRO A 193 -17.80 7.10 -18.80
N LEU A 194 -17.23 6.20 -19.62
CA LEU A 194 -17.86 5.77 -20.86
C LEU A 194 -18.95 4.70 -20.62
N LYS A 195 -20.12 4.91 -21.22
CA LYS A 195 -21.26 3.98 -21.13
C LYS A 195 -20.89 2.62 -21.75
N GLY A 196 -21.10 1.54 -21.00
CA GLY A 196 -20.77 0.18 -21.44
C GLY A 196 -19.32 -0.26 -21.12
N CYS A 197 -18.58 0.54 -20.34
CA CYS A 197 -17.21 0.23 -19.91
C CYS A 197 -17.10 -0.02 -18.39
N GLU A 198 -18.20 -0.23 -17.69
CA GLU A 198 -18.27 -0.30 -16.22
C GLU A 198 -17.42 -1.45 -15.63
N ASP A 199 -17.27 -2.55 -16.37
CA ASP A 199 -16.50 -3.74 -15.99
C ASP A 199 -15.54 -4.23 -17.10
N VAL A 200 -15.01 -3.31 -17.90
CA VAL A 200 -14.18 -3.67 -19.05
C VAL A 200 -12.89 -4.38 -18.59
N LYS A 201 -12.63 -5.56 -19.17
CA LYS A 201 -11.45 -6.38 -18.81
C LYS A 201 -10.20 -6.00 -19.61
N GLU A 202 -10.38 -5.42 -20.79
CA GLU A 202 -9.33 -5.04 -21.72
C GLU A 202 -9.73 -3.74 -22.43
N VAL A 203 -8.78 -2.83 -22.58
CA VAL A 203 -8.95 -1.60 -23.37
C VAL A 203 -7.86 -1.58 -24.42
N VAL A 204 -8.24 -1.53 -25.69
CA VAL A 204 -7.32 -1.37 -26.81
C VAL A 204 -7.48 0.02 -27.38
N LEU A 205 -6.46 0.86 -27.21
CA LEU A 205 -6.36 2.14 -27.91
C LEU A 205 -5.49 1.94 -29.15
N ARG A 206 -6.08 2.18 -30.33
CA ARG A 206 -5.37 2.13 -31.59
C ARG A 206 -5.38 3.49 -32.25
N TRP A 207 -4.20 3.92 -32.69
CA TRP A 207 -4.04 5.10 -33.54
C TRP A 207 -3.38 4.63 -34.84
N GLU A 208 -3.99 4.99 -35.97
CA GLU A 208 -3.51 4.69 -37.31
C GLU A 208 -3.36 6.01 -38.06
N ARG A 209 -2.34 6.11 -38.92
CA ARG A 209 -2.14 7.26 -39.81
C ARG A 209 -2.00 6.74 -41.22
N ASP A 210 -2.85 7.22 -42.12
CA ASP A 210 -2.69 6.97 -43.55
C ASP A 210 -1.44 7.72 -44.06
N LEU A 211 -0.63 7.06 -44.89
CA LEU A 211 0.56 7.63 -45.52
C LEU A 211 0.19 8.53 -46.70
#